data_AF-A0A956FYY5-F1
#
_entry.id   AF-A0A956FYY5-F1
#
_cell.length_a   1.000
_cell.length_b   1.000
_cell.length_c   1.000
_cell.angle_alpha   90.00
_cell.angle_beta   90.00
_cell.angle_gamma   90.00
#
_symmetry.space_group_name_H-M   'P 1'
#
loop_
_entity.id
_entity.type
_entity.pdbx_description
1 polymer ?
#
loop_
_entity_poly.entity_id
_entity_poly.type
_entity_poly.pdbx_seq_one_letter_code
_entity_poly.pdbx_strand_id
1 'polypeptide(L)'
;MGDYIIPIRWIHVIAGSAWFGEVIVINFILIPVLGRLDMQSRRAFLANVFPRVFRVASVLSATTVIAGFALLWHYTGGNLARLLHSGRWGIAILVGGSLGTLLTLFHFFMENRMAKKIGLGPCGPADDAVVDIHAKLKVVPRLGLLVISSIFFSMMYAVRGL
;
A
#
# COMPACT_ATOMS: atom_id res chain seq x y z
N MET A 1 31.88 6.26 2.83
CA MET A 1 30.73 5.57 2.18
C MET A 1 29.49 6.10 2.86
N GLY A 2 28.52 6.59 2.09
CA GLY A 2 27.62 7.66 2.53
C GLY A 2 26.68 7.32 3.68
N ASP A 3 26.82 8.06 4.78
CA ASP A 3 25.98 7.98 6.00
C ASP A 3 24.47 8.11 5.71
N TYR A 4 24.08 8.65 4.55
CA TYR A 4 22.70 8.84 4.12
C TYR A 4 21.95 7.54 3.75
N ILE A 5 22.66 6.45 3.45
CA ILE A 5 22.00 5.17 3.08
C ILE A 5 21.31 4.52 4.26
N ILE A 6 21.87 4.66 5.46
CA ILE A 6 21.30 4.10 6.68
C ILE A 6 19.91 4.71 6.93
N PRO A 7 19.74 6.04 7.01
CA PRO A 7 18.43 6.68 7.13
C PRO A 7 17.44 6.26 6.04
N ILE A 8 17.84 6.20 4.77
CA ILE A 8 16.93 5.81 3.67
C ILE A 8 16.44 4.37 3.86
N ARG A 9 17.32 3.46 4.30
CA ARG A 9 16.95 2.08 4.61
C ARG A 9 15.94 2.01 5.75
N TRP A 10 16.15 2.77 6.82
CA TRP A 10 15.20 2.85 7.93
C TRP A 10 13.85 3.40 7.47
N ILE A 11 13.83 4.48 6.69
CA ILE A 11 12.60 5.05 6.12
C ILE A 11 11.86 4.02 5.28
N HIS A 12 12.55 3.31 4.40
CA HIS A 12 11.96 2.27 3.55
C HIS A 12 11.31 1.16 4.39
N VAL A 13 12.01 0.62 5.39
CA VAL A 13 11.53 -0.48 6.22
C VAL A 13 10.39 -0.05 7.14
N ILE A 14 10.52 1.11 7.79
CA ILE A 14 9.48 1.64 8.69
C ILE A 14 8.20 1.95 7.90
N ALA A 15 8.32 2.65 6.77
CA ALA A 15 7.17 2.97 5.93
C ALA A 15 6.50 1.71 5.38
N GLY A 16 7.28 0.73 4.92
CA GLY A 16 6.75 -0.54 4.40
C GLY A 16 6.04 -1.36 5.49
N SER A 17 6.60 -1.38 6.70
CA SER A 17 6.00 -2.06 7.86
C SER A 17 4.72 -1.38 8.33
N ALA A 18 4.70 -0.05 8.36
CA ALA A 18 3.51 0.72 8.70
C ALA A 18 2.41 0.52 7.64
N TRP A 19 2.76 0.52 6.36
CA TRP A 19 1.83 0.26 5.26
C TRP A 19 1.23 -1.14 5.36
N PHE A 20 2.07 -2.15 5.63
CA PHE A 20 1.62 -3.52 5.88
C PHE A 20 0.66 -3.61 7.07
N GLY A 21 1.04 -3.01 8.20
CA GLY A 21 0.22 -2.97 9.41
C GLY A 21 -1.14 -2.28 9.20
N GLU A 22 -1.17 -1.21 8.42
CA GLU A 22 -2.41 -0.53 8.04
C GLU A 22 -3.35 -1.46 7.27
N VAL A 23 -2.84 -2.20 6.28
CA VAL A 23 -3.66 -3.16 5.51
C VAL A 23 -4.22 -4.26 6.40
N ILE A 24 -3.47 -4.73 7.40
CA ILE A 24 -3.97 -5.66 8.43
C ILE A 24 -5.14 -5.01 9.19
N VAL A 25 -4.96 -3.80 9.72
CA VAL A 25 -6.01 -3.10 10.48
C VAL A 25 -7.28 -2.92 9.65
N ILE A 26 -7.14 -2.55 8.37
CA ILE A 26 -8.29 -2.42 7.45
C ILE A 26 -9.04 -3.75 7.33
N ASN A 27 -8.32 -4.85 7.08
CA ASN A 27 -8.92 -6.16 6.82
C ASN A 27 -9.57 -6.79 8.06
N PHE A 28 -8.92 -6.69 9.21
CA PHE A 28 -9.33 -7.41 10.42
C PHE A 28 -10.14 -6.56 11.40
N ILE A 29 -10.10 -5.23 11.29
CA ILE A 29 -10.79 -4.32 12.22
C ILE A 29 -11.80 -3.46 11.48
N LEU A 30 -11.35 -2.63 10.52
CA LEU A 30 -12.24 -1.60 9.94
C LEU A 30 -13.36 -2.19 9.10
N ILE A 31 -13.07 -3.16 8.23
CA ILE A 31 -14.09 -3.79 7.37
C ILE A 31 -15.14 -4.56 8.20
N PRO A 32 -14.76 -5.41 9.18
CA PRO A 32 -15.74 -6.06 10.05
C PRO A 32 -16.63 -5.07 10.82
N VAL A 33 -16.05 -3.99 11.36
CA VAL A 33 -16.81 -2.94 12.04
C VAL A 33 -17.80 -2.28 11.07
N LEU A 34 -17.35 -1.91 9.88
CA LEU A 34 -18.20 -1.30 8.85
C LEU A 34 -19.40 -2.17 8.47
N GLY A 35 -19.23 -3.50 8.47
CA GLY A 35 -20.29 -4.46 8.19
C GLY A 35 -21.38 -4.54 9.26
N ARG A 36 -21.10 -4.08 10.49
CA ARG A 36 -22.04 -4.09 11.63
C ARG A 36 -22.77 -2.76 11.81
N LEU A 37 -22.35 -1.70 11.13
CA LEU A 37 -22.98 -0.38 11.20
C LEU A 37 -24.29 -0.36 10.39
N ASP A 38 -25.28 0.38 10.91
CA ASP A 38 -26.47 0.79 10.16
C ASP A 38 -26.10 1.68 8.96
N MET A 39 -27.03 1.92 8.05
CA MET A 39 -26.74 2.63 6.79
C MET A 39 -26.22 4.06 7.02
N GLN A 40 -26.79 4.79 7.98
CA GLN A 40 -26.41 6.18 8.25
C GLN A 40 -25.01 6.24 8.86
N SER A 41 -24.75 5.42 9.88
CA SER A 41 -23.42 5.33 10.52
C SER A 41 -22.36 4.83 9.55
N ARG A 42 -22.70 3.86 8.69
CA ARG A 42 -21.80 3.33 7.64
C ARG A 42 -21.41 4.42 6.65
N ARG A 43 -22.38 5.21 6.18
CA ARG A 43 -22.14 6.33 5.26
C ARG A 43 -21.24 7.38 5.89
N ALA A 44 -21.50 7.77 7.14
CA ALA A 44 -20.67 8.70 7.88
C ALA A 44 -19.24 8.17 8.07
N PHE A 45 -19.08 6.89 8.37
CA PHE A 45 -17.76 6.24 8.51
C PHE A 45 -16.99 6.25 7.18
N LEU A 46 -17.64 5.87 6.08
CA LEU A 46 -17.03 5.89 4.74
C LEU A 46 -16.65 7.30 4.29
N ALA A 47 -17.43 8.33 4.63
CA ALA A 47 -17.14 9.70 4.24
C ALA A 47 -16.02 10.35 5.08
N ASN A 48 -15.92 10.01 6.36
CA ASN A 48 -15.02 10.71 7.29
C ASN A 48 -13.72 9.95 7.63
N VAL A 49 -13.77 8.61 7.64
CA VAL A 49 -12.65 7.78 8.10
C VAL A 49 -11.85 7.26 6.91
N PHE A 50 -12.52 6.63 5.94
CA PHE A 50 -11.83 5.99 4.81
C PHE A 50 -10.94 6.94 3.99
N PRO A 51 -11.30 8.21 3.69
CA PRO A 51 -10.41 9.10 2.95
C PRO A 51 -9.10 9.39 3.69
N ARG A 52 -9.13 9.41 5.03
CA ARG A 52 -7.92 9.61 5.84
C ARG A 52 -7.05 8.35 5.81
N VAL A 53 -7.67 7.18 5.93
CA VAL A 53 -6.98 5.88 5.79
C VAL A 53 -6.34 5.78 4.40
N PHE A 54 -7.09 6.01 3.32
CA PHE A 54 -6.54 5.98 1.95
C PHE A 54 -5.36 6.94 1.78
N ARG A 55 -5.43 8.15 2.34
CA ARG A 55 -4.32 9.11 2.30
C ARG A 55 -3.08 8.61 3.05
N VAL A 56 -3.25 8.00 4.23
CA VAL A 56 -2.14 7.41 4.99
C VAL A 56 -1.49 6.29 4.18
N ALA A 57 -2.29 5.36 3.64
CA ALA A 57 -1.79 4.32 2.74
C ALA A 57 -1.06 4.90 1.51
N SER A 58 -1.54 5.98 0.92
CA SER A 58 -0.88 6.65 -0.23
C SER A 58 0.47 7.22 0.15
N VAL A 59 0.57 7.88 1.31
CA VAL A 59 1.85 8.43 1.80
C VAL A 59 2.82 7.29 2.11
N LEU A 60 2.40 6.28 2.89
CA LEU A 60 3.26 5.18 3.30
C LEU A 60 3.74 4.35 2.10
N SER A 61 2.86 4.04 1.15
CA SER A 61 3.20 3.29 -0.05
C SER A 61 4.14 4.06 -0.97
N ALA A 62 3.91 5.36 -1.18
CA ALA A 62 4.80 6.21 -1.95
C ALA A 62 6.17 6.35 -1.30
N THR A 63 6.22 6.62 0.01
CA THR A 63 7.49 6.72 0.75
C THR A 63 8.27 5.42 0.67
N THR A 64 7.60 4.26 0.84
CA THR A 64 8.24 2.94 0.73
C THR A 64 8.83 2.75 -0.67
N VAL A 65 8.06 2.98 -1.72
CA VAL A 65 8.50 2.78 -3.10
C VAL A 65 9.62 3.74 -3.50
N ILE A 66 9.51 5.03 -3.18
CA ILE A 66 10.54 6.03 -3.50
C ILE A 66 11.85 5.71 -2.77
N ALA A 67 11.80 5.41 -1.47
CA ALA A 67 12.99 5.01 -0.71
C ALA A 67 13.59 3.69 -1.25
N GLY A 68 12.74 2.75 -1.67
CA GLY A 68 13.16 1.50 -2.32
C GLY A 68 13.89 1.75 -3.64
N PHE A 69 13.39 2.65 -4.49
CA PHE A 69 14.07 3.05 -5.73
C PHE A 69 15.41 3.75 -5.46
N ALA A 70 15.48 4.62 -4.44
CA ALA A 70 16.74 5.27 -4.06
C ALA A 70 17.80 4.23 -3.62
N LEU A 71 17.41 3.24 -2.82
CA LEU A 71 18.28 2.12 -2.43
C LEU A 71 18.69 1.28 -3.65
N LEU A 72 17.74 0.97 -4.53
CA LEU A 72 17.99 0.20 -5.74
C LEU A 72 19.03 0.89 -6.63
N TRP A 73 18.84 2.18 -6.86
CA TRP A 73 19.77 3.00 -7.64
C TRP A 73 21.16 2.99 -7.00
N HIS A 74 21.25 3.13 -5.68
CA HIS A 74 22.51 3.09 -4.97
C HIS A 74 23.25 1.75 -5.12
N TYR A 75 22.58 0.61 -4.94
CA TYR A 75 23.24 -0.70 -5.04
C TYR A 75 23.59 -1.10 -6.48
N THR A 76 22.79 -0.67 -7.45
CA THR A 76 22.98 -1.05 -8.86
C THR A 76 23.78 -0.04 -9.65
N GLY A 77 23.94 1.19 -9.16
CA GLY A 77 24.48 2.31 -9.93
C GLY A 77 23.64 2.62 -11.17
N GLY A 78 22.33 2.31 -11.14
CA GLY A 78 21.42 2.42 -12.28
C GLY A 78 21.46 1.24 -13.26
N ASN A 79 22.37 0.27 -13.09
CA ASN A 79 22.44 -0.89 -13.96
C ASN A 79 21.56 -2.05 -13.44
N LEU A 80 20.33 -2.10 -13.93
CA LEU A 80 19.35 -3.15 -13.61
C LEU A 80 19.81 -4.58 -13.95
N ALA A 81 20.71 -4.76 -14.93
CA ALA A 81 21.22 -6.08 -15.27
C ALA A 81 21.98 -6.72 -14.09
N ARG A 82 22.54 -5.91 -13.19
CA ARG A 82 23.16 -6.42 -11.95
C ARG A 82 22.21 -7.24 -11.10
N LEU A 83 20.92 -6.88 -11.06
CA LEU A 83 19.92 -7.63 -10.31
C LEU A 83 19.74 -9.06 -10.85
N LEU A 84 19.82 -9.24 -12.16
CA LEU A 84 19.71 -10.56 -12.78
C LEU A 84 20.92 -11.45 -12.46
N HIS A 85 22.09 -10.83 -12.27
CA HIS A 85 23.33 -11.54 -11.93
C HIS A 85 23.52 -11.76 -10.42
N SER A 86 22.80 -11.04 -9.56
CA SER A 86 22.88 -11.16 -8.09
C SER A 86 22.07 -12.33 -7.51
N GLY A 87 21.57 -13.24 -8.35
CA GLY A 87 20.87 -14.46 -7.94
C GLY A 87 19.64 -14.19 -7.08
N ARG A 88 19.56 -14.85 -5.91
CA ARG A 88 18.38 -14.87 -5.03
C ARG A 88 18.01 -13.48 -4.50
N TRP A 89 18.99 -12.65 -4.19
CA TRP A 89 18.78 -11.28 -3.70
C TRP A 89 18.15 -10.39 -4.77
N GLY A 90 18.67 -10.44 -6.00
CA GLY A 90 18.18 -9.61 -7.09
C GLY A 90 16.77 -10.01 -7.54
N ILE A 91 16.46 -11.31 -7.56
CA ILE A 91 15.09 -11.81 -7.83
C ILE A 91 14.11 -11.30 -6.78
N ALA A 92 14.47 -11.34 -5.49
CA ALA A 92 13.60 -10.85 -4.42
C ALA A 92 13.31 -9.35 -4.55
N ILE A 93 14.31 -8.55 -4.92
CA ILE A 93 14.12 -7.12 -5.19
C ILE A 93 13.27 -6.88 -6.42
N LEU A 94 13.48 -7.63 -7.51
CA LEU A 94 12.68 -7.49 -8.73
C LEU A 94 11.21 -7.83 -8.48
N VAL A 95 10.94 -8.96 -7.84
CA VAL A 95 9.58 -9.41 -7.54
C VAL A 95 8.92 -8.49 -6.52
N GLY A 96 9.56 -8.26 -5.37
CA GLY A 96 9.01 -7.40 -4.31
C GLY A 96 8.86 -5.94 -4.76
N GLY A 97 9.86 -5.40 -5.45
CA GLY A 97 9.86 -4.02 -5.95
C GLY A 97 8.84 -3.77 -7.05
N SER A 98 8.69 -4.71 -7.99
CA SER A 98 7.66 -4.61 -9.04
C SER A 98 6.25 -4.72 -8.46
N LEU A 99 5.99 -5.74 -7.62
CA LEU A 99 4.69 -5.88 -6.95
C LEU A 99 4.37 -4.65 -6.09
N GLY A 100 5.34 -4.14 -5.32
CA GLY A 100 5.18 -2.95 -4.50
C GLY A 100 4.81 -1.72 -5.33
N THR A 101 5.53 -1.50 -6.42
CA THR A 101 5.27 -0.37 -7.32
C THR A 101 3.91 -0.49 -7.99
N LEU A 102 3.56 -1.67 -8.51
CA LEU A 102 2.25 -1.92 -9.13
C LEU A 102 1.11 -1.73 -8.14
N LEU A 103 1.25 -2.22 -6.91
CA LEU A 103 0.24 -2.06 -5.86
C LEU A 103 0.06 -0.58 -5.48
N THR A 104 1.16 0.18 -5.36
CA THR A 104 1.12 1.63 -5.12
C THR A 104 0.40 2.37 -6.24
N LEU A 105 0.74 2.09 -7.51
CA LEU A 105 0.08 2.71 -8.66
C LEU A 105 -1.42 2.36 -8.72
N PHE A 106 -1.76 1.10 -8.47
CA PHE A 106 -3.15 0.64 -8.40
C PHE A 106 -3.91 1.36 -7.28
N HIS A 107 -3.30 1.54 -6.11
CA HIS A 107 -3.87 2.27 -4.98
C HIS A 107 -4.18 3.73 -5.34
N PHE A 108 -3.22 4.46 -5.94
CA PHE A 108 -3.45 5.84 -6.39
C PHE A 108 -4.59 5.95 -7.42
N PHE A 109 -4.65 4.99 -8.36
CA PHE A 109 -5.73 4.93 -9.33
C PHE A 109 -7.09 4.72 -8.66
N MET A 110 -7.16 3.79 -7.70
CA MET A 110 -8.37 3.49 -6.93
C MET A 110 -8.79 4.65 -6.03
N GLU A 111 -7.86 5.29 -5.33
CA GLU A 111 -8.12 6.45 -4.48
C GLU A 111 -8.77 7.58 -5.29
N ASN A 112 -8.19 7.93 -6.44
CA ASN A 112 -8.75 8.96 -7.32
C ASN A 112 -10.15 8.59 -7.84
N ARG A 113 -10.37 7.32 -8.20
CA ARG A 113 -11.70 6.81 -8.59
C ARG A 113 -12.72 6.88 -7.46
N MET A 114 -12.33 6.50 -6.24
CA MET A 114 -13.22 6.50 -5.08
C MET A 114 -13.52 7.90 -4.57
N ALA A 115 -12.53 8.80 -4.56
CA ALA A 115 -12.72 10.21 -4.20
C ALA A 115 -13.78 10.87 -5.10
N LYS A 116 -13.76 10.57 -6.41
CA LYS A 116 -14.79 11.04 -7.35
C LYS A 116 -16.17 10.43 -7.08
N LYS A 117 -16.24 9.12 -6.76
CA LYS A 117 -17.51 8.41 -6.50
C LYS A 117 -18.16 8.74 -5.15
N ILE A 118 -17.36 8.99 -4.12
CA ILE A 118 -17.87 9.32 -2.77
C ILE A 118 -18.52 10.72 -2.78
N GLY A 119 -18.29 11.52 -3.83
CA GLY A 119 -18.99 12.77 -4.05
C GLY A 119 -18.79 13.69 -2.86
N LEU A 120 -17.59 14.27 -2.74
CA LEU A 120 -17.27 15.37 -1.82
C LEU A 120 -18.09 16.63 -2.20
N GLY A 121 -19.42 16.53 -2.09
CA GLY A 121 -20.43 17.55 -2.33
C GLY A 121 -21.53 17.43 -1.28
N PRO A 122 -22.37 18.47 -1.11
CA PRO A 122 -23.21 18.67 0.08
C PRO A 122 -24.24 17.56 0.38
N CYS A 123 -24.53 16.66 -0.55
CA CYS A 123 -25.56 15.62 -0.36
C CYS A 123 -25.03 14.23 0.05
N GLY A 124 -23.70 14.00 0.11
CA GLY A 124 -23.08 12.70 0.39
C GLY A 124 -23.36 11.62 -0.69
N PRO A 125 -22.74 10.42 -0.60
CA PRO A 125 -22.92 9.37 -1.61
C PRO A 125 -24.32 8.76 -1.55
N ALA A 126 -25.00 8.56 -2.69
CA ALA A 126 -26.30 7.89 -2.74
C ALA A 126 -26.22 6.45 -2.19
N ASP A 127 -27.34 5.92 -1.69
CA ASP A 127 -27.35 4.63 -0.96
C ASP A 127 -26.87 3.45 -1.81
N ASP A 128 -27.12 3.48 -3.12
CA ASP A 128 -26.61 2.51 -4.10
C ASP A 128 -25.07 2.56 -4.21
N ALA A 129 -24.48 3.75 -4.20
CA ALA A 129 -23.04 3.95 -4.20
C ALA A 129 -22.39 3.45 -2.90
N VAL A 130 -23.05 3.63 -1.75
CA VAL A 130 -22.58 3.11 -0.46
C VAL A 130 -22.50 1.58 -0.48
N VAL A 131 -23.48 0.90 -1.08
CA VAL A 131 -23.49 -0.56 -1.22
C VAL A 131 -22.40 -1.05 -2.17
N ASP A 132 -22.21 -0.43 -3.34
CA ASP A 132 -21.12 -0.76 -4.30
C ASP A 132 -19.74 -0.61 -3.65
N ILE A 133 -19.51 0.49 -2.94
CA ILE A 133 -18.26 0.75 -2.23
C ILE A 133 -18.03 -0.30 -1.14
N HIS A 134 -19.05 -0.61 -0.33
CA HIS A 134 -18.93 -1.62 0.73
C HIS A 134 -18.58 -3.00 0.16
N ALA A 135 -19.17 -3.39 -0.98
CA ALA A 135 -18.86 -4.66 -1.65
C ALA A 135 -17.39 -4.70 -2.12
N LYS A 136 -16.91 -3.63 -2.77
CA LYS A 136 -15.52 -3.53 -3.23
C LYS A 136 -14.51 -3.51 -2.09
N LEU A 137 -14.84 -2.83 -0.99
CA LEU A 137 -14.02 -2.79 0.22
C LEU A 137 -13.86 -4.16 0.90
N LYS A 138 -14.68 -5.17 0.60
CA LYS A 138 -14.46 -6.53 1.09
C LYS A 138 -13.42 -7.31 0.28
N VAL A 139 -13.33 -7.04 -1.03
CA VAL A 139 -12.51 -7.84 -1.94
C VAL A 139 -11.13 -7.20 -2.15
N VAL A 140 -11.10 -5.90 -2.45
CA VAL A 140 -9.87 -5.19 -2.82
C VAL A 140 -8.82 -5.24 -1.69
N PRO A 141 -9.16 -4.93 -0.42
CA PRO A 141 -8.17 -4.96 0.66
C PRO A 141 -7.65 -6.37 0.98
N ARG A 142 -8.43 -7.43 0.71
CA ARG A 142 -7.97 -8.82 0.91
C ARG A 142 -6.98 -9.25 -0.15
N LEU A 143 -7.24 -8.90 -1.40
CA LEU A 143 -6.27 -9.08 -2.48
C LEU A 143 -5.01 -8.24 -2.21
N GLY A 144 -5.19 -7.00 -1.78
CA GLY A 144 -4.11 -6.13 -1.33
C GLY A 144 -3.27 -6.76 -0.23
N LEU A 145 -3.92 -7.36 0.79
CA LEU A 145 -3.25 -8.05 1.89
C LEU A 145 -2.38 -9.22 1.41
N LEU A 146 -2.86 -10.03 0.47
CA LEU A 146 -2.08 -11.12 -0.11
C LEU A 146 -0.82 -10.56 -0.79
N VAL A 147 -0.99 -9.58 -1.68
CA VAL A 147 0.12 -8.98 -2.45
C VAL A 147 1.13 -8.30 -1.54
N ILE A 148 0.67 -7.47 -0.58
CA ILE A 148 1.57 -6.77 0.35
C ILE A 148 2.27 -7.74 1.31
N SER A 149 1.64 -8.87 1.68
CA SER A 149 2.32 -9.93 2.41
C SER A 149 3.48 -10.49 1.60
N SER A 150 3.27 -10.83 0.33
CA SER A 150 4.33 -11.31 -0.56
C SER A 150 5.47 -10.29 -0.72
N ILE A 151 5.15 -9.00 -0.83
CA ILE A 151 6.14 -7.91 -0.86
C ILE A 151 6.94 -7.87 0.44
N PHE A 152 6.26 -7.88 1.59
CA PHE A 152 6.89 -7.79 2.91
C PHE A 152 7.81 -8.99 3.17
N PHE A 153 7.38 -10.21 2.82
CA PHE A 153 8.23 -11.40 2.87
C PHE A 153 9.43 -11.29 1.93
N SER A 154 9.26 -10.72 0.73
CA SER A 154 10.37 -10.49 -0.20
C SER A 154 11.40 -9.51 0.37
N MET A 155 10.95 -8.46 1.08
CA MET A 155 11.84 -7.53 1.79
C MET A 155 12.64 -8.24 2.89
N MET A 156 11.98 -9.01 3.74
CA MET A 156 12.63 -9.78 4.81
C MET A 156 13.62 -10.80 4.27
N TYR A 157 13.30 -11.40 3.13
CA TYR A 157 14.15 -12.36 2.45
C TYR A 157 15.38 -11.70 1.83
N ALA A 158 15.23 -10.53 1.19
CA ALA A 158 16.33 -9.78 0.60
C ALA A 158 17.38 -9.33 1.64
N VAL A 159 16.96 -9.04 2.88
CA VAL A 159 17.88 -8.66 3.97
C VAL A 159 18.85 -9.80 4.34
N ARG A 160 18.46 -11.06 4.14
CA ARG A 160 19.29 -12.24 4.48
C ARG A 160 20.26 -12.67 3.36
N GLY A 161 20.15 -12.05 2.18
CA GLY A 161 20.93 -12.42 0.99
C GLY A 161 22.12 -11.50 0.70
N LEU A 162 22.44 -10.59 1.62
CA LEU A 162 23.64 -9.74 1.58
C LEU A 162 24.73 -10.32 2.48
#